data_AF-A0A7M2C8R7-F1
#
_entry.id   AF-A0A7M2C8R7-F1
#
_cell.length_a   1.000
_cell.length_b   1.000
_cell.length_c   1.000
_cell.angle_alpha   90.00
_cell.angle_beta   90.00
_cell.angle_gamma   90.00
#
_symmetry.space_group_name_H-M   'P 1'
#
loop_
_entity.id
_entity.type
_entity.pdbx_description
1 polymer ?
#
loop_
_entity_poly.entity_id
_entity_poly.type
_entity_poly.pdbx_seq_one_letter_code
_entity_poly.pdbx_strand_id
1 'polypeptide(L)'
;MTVVDNYGEFLQRLDTAAASLKKRHDKLSAALAVVSIAADQNQFGLDQWTKRHARLEGLLGNKNQAPAPALKDLYGVSGNMVSVFRARSENVEARRAAVQKRVNEICRSLNSLELSKQKLTSSRRFAEERENLSKAVLGLAGTAEGFAAPTPDGGLRDDLKTAREAVLLAEALLELKENHK
;
A
#
# COMPACT_ATOMS: atom_id res chain seq x y z
N MET A 1 -28.51 20.63 -17.95
CA MET A 1 -27.11 20.35 -18.28
C MET A 1 -26.52 19.62 -17.09
N THR A 2 -26.38 18.30 -17.18
CA THR A 2 -26.02 17.43 -16.04
C THR A 2 -24.62 17.79 -15.56
N VAL A 3 -24.51 18.29 -14.33
CA VAL A 3 -23.23 18.34 -13.62
C VAL A 3 -22.76 16.90 -13.55
N VAL A 4 -21.79 16.54 -14.39
CA VAL A 4 -21.15 15.22 -14.35
C VAL A 4 -20.65 15.03 -12.92
N ASP A 5 -21.08 13.95 -12.25
CA ASP A 5 -20.61 13.59 -10.90
C ASP A 5 -19.15 13.15 -10.99
N ASN A 6 -18.26 14.13 -11.18
CA ASN A 6 -16.83 13.93 -11.32
C ASN A 6 -16.27 13.18 -10.10
N TYR A 7 -16.78 13.47 -8.90
CA TYR A 7 -16.41 12.77 -7.68
C TYR A 7 -16.77 11.28 -7.76
N GLY A 8 -17.97 10.95 -8.22
CA GLY A 8 -18.41 9.57 -8.47
C GLY A 8 -17.49 8.84 -9.46
N GLU A 9 -17.16 9.45 -10.61
CA GLU A 9 -16.25 8.86 -11.58
C GLU A 9 -14.83 8.63 -11.02
N PHE A 10 -14.29 9.60 -10.28
CA PHE A 10 -12.97 9.46 -9.65
C PHE A 10 -12.96 8.36 -8.58
N LEU A 11 -14.01 8.26 -7.75
CA LEU A 11 -14.15 7.19 -6.77
C LEU A 11 -14.21 5.81 -7.45
N GLN A 12 -14.98 5.68 -8.54
CA GLN A 12 -15.06 4.43 -9.30
C GLN A 12 -13.71 4.04 -9.94
N ARG A 13 -12.94 5.02 -10.44
CA ARG A 13 -11.58 4.78 -10.95
C ARG A 13 -10.63 4.31 -9.84
N LEU A 14 -10.71 4.91 -8.64
CA LEU A 14 -9.93 4.48 -7.48
C LEU A 14 -10.29 3.05 -7.06
N ASP A 15 -11.57 2.70 -7.03
CA ASP A 15 -12.02 1.35 -6.69
C ASP A 15 -11.54 0.32 -7.72
N THR A 16 -11.61 0.65 -9.00
CA THR A 16 -11.11 -0.21 -10.08
C THR A 16 -9.60 -0.42 -9.97
N ALA A 17 -8.84 0.64 -9.69
CA ALA A 17 -7.40 0.57 -9.47
C ALA A 17 -7.04 -0.26 -8.23
N ALA A 18 -7.75 -0.07 -7.12
CA ALA A 18 -7.58 -0.82 -5.89
C ALA A 18 -7.87 -2.32 -6.10
N ALA A 19 -8.96 -2.65 -6.80
CA ALA A 19 -9.30 -4.04 -7.13
C ALA A 19 -8.23 -4.70 -8.02
N SER A 20 -7.69 -3.96 -9.00
CA SER A 20 -6.59 -4.44 -9.85
C SER A 20 -5.30 -4.68 -9.06
N LEU A 21 -4.94 -3.76 -8.16
CA LEU A 21 -3.79 -3.90 -7.27
C LEU A 21 -3.95 -5.07 -6.30
N LYS A 22 -5.14 -5.26 -5.74
CA LYS A 22 -5.44 -6.40 -4.85
C LYS A 22 -5.28 -7.74 -5.57
N LYS A 23 -5.80 -7.88 -6.80
CA LYS A 23 -5.58 -9.09 -7.62
C LYS A 23 -4.09 -9.36 -7.88
N ARG A 24 -3.28 -8.31 -8.09
CA ARG A 24 -1.83 -8.45 -8.28
C ARG A 24 -1.12 -8.82 -6.97
N HIS A 25 -1.52 -8.19 -5.86
CA HIS A 25 -1.06 -8.52 -4.53
C HIS A 25 -1.26 -10.01 -4.24
N ASP A 26 -2.48 -10.53 -4.41
CA ASP A 26 -2.81 -11.92 -4.09
C ASP A 26 -1.98 -12.91 -4.93
N LYS A 27 -1.77 -12.62 -6.22
CA LYS A 27 -0.88 -13.41 -7.08
C LYS A 27 0.58 -13.37 -6.60
N LEU A 28 1.08 -12.21 -6.21
CA LEU A 28 2.45 -12.08 -5.69
C LEU A 28 2.62 -12.74 -4.32
N SER A 29 1.61 -12.67 -3.45
CA SER A 29 1.61 -13.37 -2.17
C SER A 29 1.63 -14.89 -2.35
N ALA A 30 0.86 -15.41 -3.31
CA ALA A 30 0.93 -16.83 -3.66
C ALA A 30 2.32 -17.22 -4.22
N ALA A 31 2.88 -16.40 -5.11
CA ALA A 31 4.23 -16.61 -5.64
C ALA A 31 5.30 -16.56 -4.52
N LEU A 32 5.17 -15.64 -3.58
CA LEU A 32 6.06 -15.51 -2.43
C LEU A 32 6.02 -16.76 -1.54
N ALA A 33 4.83 -17.33 -1.32
CA ALA A 33 4.68 -18.56 -0.55
C ALA A 33 5.43 -19.72 -1.22
N VAL A 34 5.25 -19.90 -2.53
CA VAL A 34 5.96 -20.94 -3.31
C VAL A 34 7.47 -20.74 -3.27
N VAL A 35 7.94 -19.51 -3.47
CA VAL A 35 9.38 -19.19 -3.46
C VAL A 35 9.97 -19.38 -2.06
N SER A 36 9.23 -19.09 -1.00
CA SER A 36 9.68 -19.31 0.39
C SER A 36 9.85 -20.81 0.67
N ILE A 37 8.89 -21.65 0.26
CA ILE A 37 9.03 -23.11 0.38
C ILE A 37 10.27 -23.60 -0.39
N ALA A 38 10.49 -23.10 -1.61
CA ALA A 38 11.66 -23.45 -2.38
C ALA A 38 12.96 -22.99 -1.70
N ALA A 39 12.98 -21.84 -1.05
CA ALA A 39 14.13 -21.33 -0.31
C ALA A 39 14.48 -22.27 0.85
N ASP A 40 13.48 -22.62 1.67
CA ASP A 40 13.64 -23.52 2.81
C ASP A 40 14.15 -24.90 2.37
N GLN A 41 13.63 -25.44 1.26
CA GLN A 41 14.07 -26.71 0.70
C GLN A 41 15.51 -26.67 0.19
N ASN A 42 15.94 -25.57 -0.45
CA ASN A 42 17.33 -25.45 -0.92
C ASN A 42 18.29 -25.27 0.26
N GLN A 43 17.91 -24.50 1.28
CA GLN A 43 18.71 -24.33 2.49
C GLN A 43 18.86 -25.67 3.24
N PHE A 44 17.77 -26.41 3.41
CA PHE A 44 17.82 -27.74 4.01
C PHE A 44 18.72 -28.69 3.19
N GLY A 45 18.59 -28.67 1.86
CA GLY A 45 19.45 -29.47 0.97
C GLY A 45 20.93 -29.10 1.09
N LEU A 46 21.26 -27.81 1.15
CA LEU A 46 22.61 -27.31 1.36
C LEU A 46 23.21 -27.82 2.68
N ASP A 47 22.44 -27.74 3.77
CA ASP A 47 22.88 -28.22 5.08
C ASP A 47 23.17 -29.72 5.07
N GLN A 48 22.31 -30.52 4.44
CA GLN A 48 22.49 -31.97 4.32
C GLN A 48 23.74 -32.32 3.49
N TRP A 49 23.95 -31.66 2.36
CA TRP A 49 25.13 -31.89 1.52
C TRP A 49 26.42 -31.43 2.19
N THR A 50 26.38 -30.33 2.96
CA THR A 50 27.52 -29.84 3.73
C THR A 50 27.92 -30.83 4.82
N LYS A 51 26.95 -31.36 5.58
CA LYS A 51 27.18 -32.41 6.57
C LYS A 51 27.76 -33.67 5.94
N ARG A 52 27.23 -34.08 4.79
CA ARG A 52 27.73 -35.25 4.05
C ARG A 52 29.16 -35.05 3.56
N HIS A 53 29.48 -33.87 3.02
CA HIS A 53 30.82 -33.52 2.57
C HIS A 53 31.83 -33.56 3.72
N ALA A 54 31.52 -32.92 4.84
CA ALA A 54 32.37 -32.93 6.04
C ALA A 54 32.61 -34.35 6.58
N ARG A 55 31.58 -35.21 6.55
CA ARG A 55 31.74 -36.63 6.92
C ARG A 55 32.70 -37.37 5.99
N LEU A 56 32.58 -37.16 4.68
CA LEU A 56 33.44 -37.80 3.68
C LEU A 56 34.89 -37.30 3.78
N GLU A 57 35.08 -36.00 4.04
CA GLU A 57 36.38 -35.40 4.34
C GLU A 57 37.06 -36.08 5.53
N GLY A 58 36.34 -36.26 6.64
CA GLY A 58 36.84 -36.95 7.82
C GLY A 58 37.21 -38.42 7.55
N LEU A 59 36.42 -39.12 6.73
CA LEU A 59 36.72 -40.50 6.33
C LEU A 59 37.97 -40.60 5.43
N LEU A 60 38.16 -39.64 4.52
CA LEU A 60 39.35 -39.57 3.66
C LEU A 60 40.62 -39.17 4.44
N GLY A 61 40.47 -38.37 5.50
CA GLY A 61 41.57 -37.96 6.38
C GLY A 61 42.02 -39.04 7.37
N ASN A 62 41.29 -40.17 7.47
CA ASN A 62 41.65 -41.26 8.37
C ASN A 62 42.90 -42.00 7.89
N LYS A 63 44.04 -41.74 8.54
CA LYS A 63 45.35 -42.33 8.20
C LYS A 63 45.43 -43.85 8.41
N ASN A 64 44.46 -44.45 9.11
CA ASN A 64 44.45 -45.87 9.43
C ASN A 64 43.85 -46.75 8.32
N GLN A 65 43.32 -46.16 7.24
CA GLN A 65 42.80 -46.89 6.08
C GLN A 65 43.20 -46.21 4.77
N ALA A 66 43.59 -47.00 3.78
CA ALA A 66 43.76 -46.51 2.42
C ALA A 66 42.38 -46.11 1.85
N PRO A 67 42.21 -44.87 1.34
CA PRO A 67 40.90 -44.40 0.89
C PRO A 67 40.46 -45.16 -0.37
N ALA A 68 39.31 -45.82 -0.28
CA ALA A 68 38.69 -46.51 -1.42
C ALA A 68 38.38 -45.51 -2.56
N PRO A 69 38.57 -45.88 -3.85
CA PRO A 69 38.26 -45.00 -4.98
C PRO A 69 36.83 -44.43 -4.94
N ALA A 70 35.84 -45.28 -4.61
CA ALA A 70 34.45 -44.86 -4.47
C ALA A 70 34.24 -43.77 -3.40
N LEU A 71 35.07 -43.72 -2.36
CA LEU A 71 34.99 -42.69 -1.32
C LEU A 71 35.47 -41.33 -1.85
N LYS A 72 36.51 -41.32 -2.70
CA LYS A 72 36.99 -40.10 -3.38
C LYS A 72 35.93 -39.57 -4.36
N ASP A 73 35.29 -40.47 -5.11
CA ASP A 73 34.21 -40.10 -6.03
C ASP A 73 33.03 -39.49 -5.28
N LEU A 74 32.59 -40.12 -4.17
CA LEU A 74 31.54 -39.59 -3.32
C LEU A 74 31.89 -38.22 -2.74
N TYR A 75 33.14 -38.01 -2.34
CA TYR A 75 33.63 -36.72 -1.87
C TYR A 75 33.51 -35.65 -2.96
N GLY A 76 33.99 -35.94 -4.17
CA GLY A 76 33.85 -35.04 -5.33
C GLY A 76 32.39 -34.70 -5.65
N VAL A 77 31.52 -35.71 -5.70
CA VAL A 77 30.07 -35.50 -5.91
C VAL A 77 29.48 -34.64 -4.80
N SER A 78 29.81 -34.90 -3.53
CA SER A 78 29.29 -34.11 -2.43
C SER A 78 29.73 -32.64 -2.49
N GLY A 79 30.97 -32.36 -2.91
CA GLY A 79 31.49 -31.00 -3.08
C GLY A 79 30.76 -30.27 -4.20
N ASN A 80 30.53 -30.96 -5.32
CA ASN A 80 29.72 -30.43 -6.42
C ASN A 80 28.30 -30.10 -5.96
N MET A 81 27.66 -31.01 -5.22
CA MET A 81 26.30 -30.79 -4.72
C MET A 81 26.21 -29.64 -3.72
N VAL A 82 27.21 -29.45 -2.84
CA VAL A 82 27.29 -28.26 -1.97
C VAL A 82 27.33 -26.99 -2.81
N SER A 83 28.16 -26.94 -3.85
CA SER A 83 28.26 -25.79 -4.75
C SER A 83 26.93 -25.51 -5.47
N VAL A 84 26.28 -26.55 -6.01
CA VAL A 84 24.97 -26.42 -6.68
C VAL A 84 23.90 -25.90 -5.73
N PHE A 85 23.77 -26.48 -4.54
CA PHE A 85 22.76 -26.04 -3.57
C PHE A 85 23.03 -24.65 -3.03
N ARG A 86 24.30 -24.25 -2.88
CA ARG A 86 24.66 -22.88 -2.50
C ARG A 86 24.19 -21.87 -3.54
N ALA A 87 24.60 -22.07 -4.80
CA ALA A 87 24.19 -21.20 -5.90
C ALA A 87 22.66 -21.14 -6.07
N ARG A 88 21.97 -22.28 -5.90
CA ARG A 88 20.50 -22.31 -5.93
C ARG A 88 19.86 -21.56 -4.76
N SER A 89 20.39 -21.71 -3.55
CA SER A 89 19.89 -21.02 -2.36
C SER A 89 20.02 -19.51 -2.50
N GLU A 90 21.18 -19.03 -2.94
CA GLU A 90 21.42 -17.60 -3.22
C GLU A 90 20.44 -17.05 -4.26
N ASN A 91 20.24 -17.77 -5.37
CA ASN A 91 19.31 -17.36 -6.42
C ASN A 91 17.84 -17.33 -5.96
N VAL A 92 17.42 -18.33 -5.19
CA VAL A 92 16.05 -18.42 -4.69
C VAL A 92 15.79 -17.36 -3.63
N GLU A 93 16.74 -17.08 -2.73
CA GLU A 93 16.63 -16.00 -1.75
C GLU A 93 16.60 -14.62 -2.42
N ALA A 94 17.42 -14.39 -3.46
CA ALA A 94 17.34 -13.16 -4.24
C ALA A 94 15.95 -12.96 -4.87
N ARG A 95 15.36 -14.04 -5.42
CA ARG A 95 13.99 -14.01 -5.96
C ARG A 95 12.95 -13.77 -4.86
N ARG A 96 13.09 -14.41 -3.70
CA ARG A 96 12.22 -14.23 -2.54
C ARG A 96 12.20 -12.78 -2.10
N ALA A 97 13.38 -12.18 -1.92
CA ALA A 97 13.54 -10.78 -1.54
C ALA A 97 12.91 -9.83 -2.58
N ALA A 98 13.09 -10.10 -3.86
CA ALA A 98 12.48 -9.31 -4.93
C ALA A 98 10.95 -9.37 -4.90
N VAL A 99 10.36 -10.56 -4.75
CA VAL A 99 8.91 -10.73 -4.66
C VAL A 99 8.36 -10.05 -3.40
N GLN A 100 9.01 -10.25 -2.24
CA GLN A 100 8.63 -9.60 -1.00
C GLN A 100 8.63 -8.07 -1.12
N LYS A 101 9.64 -7.50 -1.78
CA LYS A 101 9.71 -6.06 -2.04
C LYS A 101 8.51 -5.59 -2.86
N ARG A 102 8.12 -6.33 -3.91
CA ARG A 102 6.94 -6.00 -4.73
C ARG A 102 5.63 -6.11 -3.97
N VAL A 103 5.48 -7.13 -3.12
CA VAL A 103 4.32 -7.23 -2.21
C VAL A 103 4.21 -5.99 -1.33
N ASN A 104 5.32 -5.60 -0.69
CA ASN A 104 5.36 -4.43 0.19
C ASN A 104 5.05 -3.13 -0.56
N GLU A 105 5.55 -2.97 -1.79
CA GLU A 105 5.23 -1.83 -2.66
C GLU A 105 3.72 -1.76 -2.95
N ILE A 106 3.08 -2.87 -3.31
CA ILE A 106 1.64 -2.89 -3.57
C ILE A 106 0.84 -2.58 -2.31
N CYS A 107 1.24 -3.09 -1.14
CA CYS A 107 0.58 -2.75 0.12
C CYS A 107 0.62 -1.25 0.41
N ARG A 108 1.76 -0.59 0.17
CA ARG A 108 1.87 0.87 0.31
C ARG A 108 0.99 1.61 -0.68
N SER A 109 0.96 1.17 -1.94
CA SER A 109 0.08 1.75 -2.95
C SER A 109 -1.40 1.61 -2.59
N LEU A 110 -1.83 0.44 -2.10
CA LEU A 110 -3.20 0.21 -1.63
C LEU A 110 -3.56 1.14 -0.48
N ASN A 111 -2.69 1.29 0.52
CA ASN A 111 -2.91 2.23 1.62
C ASN A 111 -3.00 3.68 1.13
N SER A 112 -2.15 4.08 0.18
CA SER A 112 -2.19 5.42 -0.41
C SER A 112 -3.47 5.68 -1.22
N LEU A 113 -3.98 4.68 -1.94
CA LEU A 113 -5.26 4.75 -2.64
C LEU A 113 -6.42 4.90 -1.66
N GLU A 114 -6.41 4.14 -0.56
CA GLU A 114 -7.44 4.22 0.48
C GLU A 114 -7.49 5.61 1.12
N LEU A 115 -6.33 6.17 1.47
CA LEU A 115 -6.24 7.55 1.97
C LEU A 115 -6.75 8.58 0.94
N SER A 116 -6.42 8.39 -0.34
CA SER A 116 -6.91 9.26 -1.42
C SER A 116 -8.42 9.17 -1.58
N LYS A 117 -8.99 7.96 -1.46
CA LYS A 117 -10.44 7.73 -1.48
C LYS A 117 -11.14 8.40 -0.31
N GLN A 118 -10.60 8.28 0.90
CA GLN A 118 -11.13 8.95 2.09
C GLN A 118 -11.13 10.48 1.92
N LYS A 119 -10.02 11.06 1.45
CA LYS A 119 -9.92 12.50 1.16
C LYS A 119 -10.99 12.93 0.14
N LEU A 120 -11.10 12.21 -0.97
CA LEU A 120 -12.06 12.53 -2.03
C LEU A 120 -13.51 12.42 -1.55
N THR A 121 -13.81 11.43 -0.70
CA THR A 121 -15.13 11.25 -0.09
C THR A 121 -15.47 12.42 0.84
N SER A 122 -14.52 12.86 1.66
CA SER A 122 -14.69 14.05 2.50
C SER A 122 -14.87 15.30 1.65
N SER A 123 -14.06 15.51 0.61
CA SER A 123 -14.20 16.64 -0.31
C SER A 123 -15.55 16.67 -1.02
N ARG A 124 -16.07 15.51 -1.46
CA ARG A 124 -17.42 15.38 -2.03
C ARG A 124 -18.48 15.84 -1.02
N ARG A 125 -18.39 15.35 0.23
CA ARG A 125 -19.32 15.73 1.29
C ARG A 125 -19.31 17.23 1.58
N PHE A 126 -18.13 17.85 1.67
CA PHE A 126 -18.03 19.30 1.87
C PHE A 126 -18.60 20.09 0.68
N ALA A 127 -18.42 19.60 -0.55
CA ALA A 127 -19.00 20.23 -1.73
C ALA A 127 -20.54 20.17 -1.69
N GLU A 128 -21.11 19.01 -1.33
CA GLU A 128 -22.56 18.83 -1.15
C GLU A 128 -23.09 19.73 -0.01
N GLU A 129 -22.39 19.83 1.11
CA GLU A 129 -22.73 20.71 2.23
C GLU A 129 -22.72 22.19 1.81
N ARG A 130 -21.71 22.64 1.05
CA ARG A 130 -21.66 24.01 0.51
C ARG A 130 -22.79 24.31 -0.48
N GLU A 131 -23.13 23.36 -1.34
CA GLU A 131 -24.25 23.50 -2.26
C GLU A 131 -25.58 23.62 -1.49
N ASN A 132 -25.77 22.81 -0.45
CA ASN A 132 -26.96 22.85 0.41
C ASN A 132 -27.05 24.17 1.19
N LEU A 133 -25.94 24.66 1.75
CA LEU A 133 -25.90 25.97 2.41
C LEU A 133 -26.19 27.11 1.43
N SER A 134 -25.62 27.07 0.22
CA SER A 134 -25.90 28.04 -0.83
C SER A 134 -27.39 28.05 -1.21
N LYS A 135 -27.99 26.87 -1.38
CA LYS A 135 -29.43 26.72 -1.64
C LYS A 135 -30.29 27.26 -0.48
N ALA A 136 -29.92 26.99 0.78
CA ALA A 136 -30.63 27.50 1.94
C ALA A 136 -30.58 29.03 2.03
N VAL A 137 -29.40 29.63 1.82
CA VAL A 137 -29.21 31.09 1.80
C VAL A 137 -30.00 31.73 0.66
N LEU A 138 -30.02 31.12 -0.54
CA LEU A 138 -30.84 31.60 -1.65
C LEU A 138 -32.35 31.47 -1.35
N GLY A 139 -32.78 30.41 -0.68
CA GLY A 139 -34.17 30.25 -0.22
C GLY A 139 -34.59 31.26 0.84
N LEU A 140 -33.68 31.60 1.76
CA LEU A 140 -33.85 32.67 2.75
C LEU A 140 -33.88 34.06 2.10
N ALA A 141 -33.14 34.27 1.02
CA ALA A 141 -33.16 35.52 0.25
C ALA A 141 -34.39 35.66 -0.67
N GLY A 142 -35.04 34.55 -1.03
CA GLY A 142 -36.20 34.49 -1.94
C GLY A 142 -37.57 34.48 -1.26
N THR A 143 -37.65 34.43 0.08
CA THR A 143 -38.92 34.52 0.81
C THR A 143 -39.31 35.98 1.06
N ALA A 144 -39.67 36.66 -0.02
CA ALA A 144 -40.32 37.97 0.01
C ALA A 144 -41.73 37.88 -0.58
N GLU A 145 -42.55 36.94 -0.10
CA GLU A 145 -44.00 36.97 -0.34
C GLU A 145 -44.76 36.61 0.94
N GLY A 146 -45.36 37.65 1.53
CA GLY A 146 -46.60 37.51 2.28
C GLY A 146 -46.51 37.46 3.80
N PHE A 147 -45.98 38.48 4.47
CA PHE A 147 -46.56 38.99 5.73
C PHE A 147 -46.21 40.48 5.90
N ALA A 148 -47.23 41.29 6.18
CA ALA A 148 -47.07 42.71 6.47
C ALA A 148 -46.51 42.93 7.90
N ALA A 149 -45.60 43.91 8.01
CA ALA A 149 -45.04 44.60 9.19
C ALA A 149 -43.81 43.97 9.91
N PRO A 150 -43.00 44.79 10.61
CA PRO A 150 -42.39 46.09 10.27
C PRO A 150 -40.93 45.90 9.81
N THR A 151 -40.29 46.96 9.33
CA THR A 151 -38.89 47.01 8.85
C THR A 151 -37.90 46.18 9.69
N PRO A 152 -37.14 45.24 9.10
CA PRO A 152 -36.12 44.49 9.83
C PRO A 152 -34.88 45.37 10.05
N ASP A 153 -34.44 45.40 11.30
CA ASP A 153 -33.24 46.07 11.80
C ASP A 153 -32.03 45.83 10.88
N GLY A 154 -31.40 46.92 10.44
CA GLY A 154 -30.18 46.89 9.62
C GLY A 154 -29.01 46.14 10.28
N GLY A 155 -29.06 45.90 11.60
CA GLY A 155 -28.05 45.17 12.36
C GLY A 155 -27.88 43.70 11.93
N LEU A 156 -28.95 43.00 11.55
CA LEU A 156 -28.85 41.58 11.20
C LEU A 156 -28.02 41.34 9.93
N ARG A 157 -28.03 42.32 9.02
CA ARG A 157 -27.29 42.26 7.76
C ARG A 157 -25.80 42.52 7.97
N ASP A 158 -25.48 43.43 8.88
CA ASP A 158 -24.11 43.68 9.31
C ASP A 158 -23.57 42.49 10.12
N ASP A 159 -24.37 41.90 11.01
CA ASP A 159 -24.00 40.69 11.76
C ASP A 159 -23.71 39.49 10.84
N LEU A 160 -24.52 39.29 9.80
CA LEU A 160 -24.28 38.23 8.80
C LEU A 160 -23.04 38.49 7.95
N LYS A 161 -22.73 39.76 7.67
CA LYS A 161 -21.50 40.14 6.96
C LYS A 161 -20.27 39.88 7.83
N THR A 162 -20.32 40.27 9.10
CA THR A 162 -19.27 40.00 10.09
C THR A 162 -19.08 38.50 10.32
N ALA A 163 -20.15 37.71 10.39
CA ALA A 163 -20.07 36.26 10.50
C ALA A 163 -19.40 35.62 9.27
N ARG A 164 -19.69 36.12 8.06
CA ARG A 164 -19.08 35.65 6.81
C ARG A 164 -17.59 36.01 6.73
N GLU A 165 -17.22 37.20 7.19
CA GLU A 165 -15.82 37.62 7.29
C GLU A 165 -15.05 36.78 8.31
N ALA A 166 -15.66 36.44 9.46
CA ALA A 166 -15.06 35.58 10.47
C ALA A 166 -14.83 34.15 9.98
N VAL A 167 -15.75 33.59 9.18
CA VAL A 167 -15.58 32.26 8.56
C VAL A 167 -14.43 32.26 7.55
N LEU A 168 -14.34 33.27 6.68
CA LEU A 168 -13.23 33.42 5.73
C LEU A 168 -11.88 33.54 6.43
N LEU A 169 -11.83 34.25 7.57
CA LEU A 169 -10.63 34.42 8.37
C LEU A 169 -10.24 33.12 9.10
N ALA A 170 -11.21 32.34 9.57
CA ALA A 170 -11.00 31.02 10.14
C ALA A 170 -10.51 30.00 9.10
N GLU A 171 -11.04 30.04 7.87
CA GLU A 171 -10.59 29.22 6.74
C GLU A 171 -9.14 29.58 6.33
N ALA A 172 -8.80 30.87 6.24
CA ALA A 172 -7.44 31.31 5.93
C ALA A 172 -6.43 30.90 7.02
N LEU A 173 -6.83 30.90 8.30
CA LEU A 173 -5.98 30.42 9.41
C LEU A 173 -5.78 28.90 9.39
N LEU A 174 -6.79 28.13 8.94
CA LEU A 174 -6.64 26.69 8.75
C LEU A 174 -5.69 26.36 7.59
N GLU A 175 -5.80 27.05 6.47
CA GLU A 175 -4.88 26.89 5.33
C GLU A 175 -3.43 27.28 5.67
N LEU A 176 -3.22 28.35 6.45
CA LEU A 176 -1.88 28.75 6.90
C LEU A 176 -1.23 27.78 7.89
N LYS A 177 -2.04 27.12 8.74
CA LYS A 177 -1.58 26.11 9.70
C LYS A 177 -1.23 24.78 9.02
N GLU A 178 -1.90 24.44 7.92
CA GLU A 178 -1.54 23.28 7.10
C GLU A 178 -0.24 23.50 6.28
N ASN A 179 0.11 24.74 5.97
CA ASN A 179 1.34 25.09 5.24
C ASN A 179 2.59 25.26 6.12
N HIS A 180 2.49 25.16 7.45
CA HIS A 180 3.61 25.25 8.40
C HIS A 180 3.84 23.96 9.21
N LYS A 181 3.61 22.79 8.60
CA LYS A 181 4.02 21.49 9.13
C LYS A 181 4.84 20.69 8.14
#